data_AF-A0A662V4Y1-F1
#
_entry.id   AF-A0A662V4Y1-F1
#
_cell.length_a   1.000
_cell.length_b   1.000
_cell.length_c   1.000
_cell.angle_alpha   90.00
_cell.angle_beta   90.00
_cell.angle_gamma   90.00
#
_symmetry.space_group_name_H-M   'P 1'
#
loop_
_entity.id
_entity.type
_entity.pdbx_description
1 polymer ?
#
loop_
_entity_poly.entity_id
_entity_poly.type
_entity_poly.pdbx_seq_one_letter_code
_entity_poly.pdbx_strand_id
1 'polypeptide(L)'
;LMECLRRAAKQGWRGVDSCGGVVGYSPSRGVARVKIGGVEVEVDVRMDAIGVYNSLRKRLVELEKAIRRSEEELRRLEEEVEKLRKQRSVEVKSSSAVVRRRSEWFERFHWTITPEGFLVIGGRDASQNRAIIRRYVEPSDIVLHADIQGGSAVVIKTGGKTPSRESIEEAAVLAACYSKAWKSGMGSVDVYWVWGEQVSLSPPSGEYLPRGAFMVYGKRNYIRGVKLELGLGVEKTDECLRVVVGSPTRIEGDYRSGRLVGFVVLVPGDEDPSRVAKRIRRVLEKRLESLRHCVEAMSVDEIAKRIPGRSRVVRIVFREV
;
A
#
# COMPACT_ATOMS: atom_id res chain seq x y z
N LEU A 1 -53.08 -36.59 -26.74
CA LEU A 1 -52.72 -35.16 -26.57
C LEU A 1 -52.54 -34.43 -27.91
N MET A 2 -51.55 -34.79 -28.75
CA MET A 2 -51.30 -34.11 -30.03
C MET A 2 -52.51 -34.07 -30.98
N GLU A 3 -53.26 -35.16 -31.06
CA GLU A 3 -54.49 -35.22 -31.86
C GLU A 3 -55.58 -34.28 -31.34
N CYS A 4 -55.70 -34.14 -30.02
CA CYS A 4 -56.60 -33.17 -29.39
C CYS A 4 -56.20 -31.75 -29.79
N LEU A 5 -54.93 -31.40 -29.61
CA LEU A 5 -54.41 -30.06 -29.94
C LEU A 5 -54.62 -29.72 -31.42
N ARG A 6 -54.34 -30.67 -32.32
CA ARG A 6 -54.52 -30.49 -33.77
C ARG A 6 -55.99 -30.34 -34.15
N ARG A 7 -56.89 -31.15 -33.57
CA ARG A 7 -58.33 -31.08 -33.82
C ARG A 7 -58.93 -29.78 -33.28
N ALA A 8 -58.60 -29.42 -32.05
CA ALA A 8 -59.06 -28.20 -31.39
C ALA A 8 -58.58 -26.94 -32.14
N ALA A 9 -57.31 -26.88 -32.53
CA ALA A 9 -56.78 -25.75 -33.29
C ALA A 9 -57.46 -25.56 -34.66
N LYS A 10 -57.93 -26.64 -35.32
CA LYS A 10 -58.71 -26.56 -36.57
C LYS A 10 -60.14 -26.05 -36.38
N GLN A 11 -60.74 -26.30 -35.21
CA GLN A 11 -62.12 -25.92 -34.89
C GLN A 11 -62.21 -24.53 -34.24
N GLY A 12 -61.08 -24.00 -33.76
CA GLY A 12 -60.96 -22.69 -33.15
C GLY A 12 -60.09 -22.75 -31.90
N TRP A 13 -59.13 -21.82 -31.78
CA TRP A 13 -58.11 -21.84 -30.73
C TRP A 13 -58.64 -21.81 -29.30
N ARG A 14 -59.88 -21.34 -29.07
CA ARG A 14 -60.54 -21.40 -27.75
C ARG A 14 -60.78 -22.85 -27.27
N GLY A 15 -60.85 -23.81 -28.19
CA GLY A 15 -60.99 -25.23 -27.84
C GLY A 15 -59.68 -25.87 -27.37
N VAL A 16 -58.52 -25.20 -27.54
CA VAL A 16 -57.21 -25.78 -27.19
C VAL A 16 -57.05 -25.93 -25.68
N ASP A 17 -57.69 -25.07 -24.88
CA ASP A 17 -57.70 -25.16 -23.40
C ASP A 17 -58.36 -26.44 -22.87
N SER A 18 -59.23 -27.08 -23.66
CA SER A 18 -59.88 -28.34 -23.29
C SER A 18 -58.94 -29.55 -23.42
N CYS A 19 -57.77 -29.39 -24.04
CA CYS A 19 -56.78 -30.45 -24.17
C CYS A 19 -55.92 -30.56 -22.89
N GLY A 20 -55.73 -31.79 -22.42
CA GLY A 20 -55.04 -32.06 -21.16
C GLY A 20 -53.63 -31.45 -21.08
N GLY A 21 -53.35 -30.75 -19.99
CA GLY A 21 -52.04 -30.18 -19.68
C GLY A 21 -51.72 -28.85 -20.37
N VAL A 22 -52.63 -28.25 -21.15
CA VAL A 22 -52.40 -26.94 -21.76
C VAL A 22 -52.34 -25.85 -20.68
N VAL A 23 -51.29 -25.03 -20.72
CA VAL A 23 -51.07 -23.88 -19.83
C VAL A 23 -51.18 -22.53 -20.56
N GLY A 24 -51.28 -22.56 -21.89
CA GLY A 24 -51.56 -21.40 -22.72
C GLY A 24 -51.33 -21.71 -24.20
N TYR A 25 -51.72 -20.81 -25.09
CA TYR A 25 -51.53 -21.00 -26.52
C TYR A 25 -51.32 -19.66 -27.24
N SER A 26 -50.68 -19.71 -28.41
CA SER A 26 -50.41 -18.57 -29.28
C SER A 26 -50.94 -18.87 -30.68
N PRO A 27 -52.14 -18.37 -31.03
CA PRO A 27 -52.75 -18.62 -32.34
C PRO A 27 -51.91 -18.07 -33.49
N SER A 28 -51.30 -16.90 -33.30
CA SER A 28 -50.46 -16.24 -34.30
C SER A 28 -49.19 -17.03 -34.62
N ARG A 29 -48.66 -17.79 -33.65
CA ARG A 29 -47.48 -18.64 -33.85
C ARG A 29 -47.82 -20.10 -34.18
N GLY A 30 -49.07 -20.51 -34.04
CA GLY A 30 -49.47 -21.91 -34.24
C GLY A 30 -48.99 -22.85 -33.13
N VAL A 31 -48.79 -22.34 -31.91
CA VAL A 31 -48.14 -23.08 -30.81
C VAL A 31 -49.04 -23.17 -29.58
N ALA A 32 -49.08 -24.34 -28.94
CA ALA A 32 -49.66 -24.55 -27.61
C ALA A 32 -48.55 -24.81 -26.59
N ARG A 33 -48.63 -24.21 -25.40
CA ARG A 33 -47.79 -24.52 -24.25
C ARG A 33 -48.47 -25.60 -23.43
N VAL A 34 -47.79 -26.72 -23.23
CA VAL A 34 -48.33 -27.87 -22.52
C VAL A 34 -47.37 -28.29 -21.41
N LYS A 35 -47.89 -28.55 -20.22
CA LYS A 35 -47.15 -29.07 -19.08
C LYS A 35 -47.13 -30.59 -19.13
N ILE A 36 -45.95 -31.17 -19.35
CA ILE A 36 -45.72 -32.62 -19.42
C ILE A 36 -44.68 -32.96 -18.36
N GLY A 37 -45.02 -33.86 -17.42
CA GLY A 37 -44.08 -34.28 -16.37
C GLY A 37 -43.56 -33.15 -15.49
N GLY A 38 -44.32 -32.06 -15.33
CA GLY A 38 -43.93 -30.87 -14.57
C GLY A 38 -43.20 -29.78 -15.37
N VAL A 39 -42.80 -30.06 -16.61
CA VAL A 39 -42.10 -29.11 -17.50
C VAL A 39 -43.07 -28.53 -18.52
N GLU A 40 -43.03 -27.21 -18.74
CA GLU A 40 -43.80 -26.56 -19.80
C GLU A 40 -43.04 -26.64 -21.14
N VAL A 41 -43.70 -27.17 -22.15
CA VAL A 41 -43.14 -27.36 -23.50
C VAL A 41 -43.99 -26.62 -24.52
N GLU A 42 -43.34 -25.84 -25.38
CA GLU A 42 -43.98 -25.25 -26.56
C GLU A 42 -44.11 -26.29 -27.67
N VAL A 43 -45.34 -26.54 -28.12
CA VAL A 43 -45.67 -27.57 -29.10
C VAL A 43 -46.38 -26.93 -30.29
N ASP A 44 -45.84 -27.11 -31.49
CA ASP A 44 -46.53 -26.73 -32.73
C ASP A 44 -47.64 -27.73 -33.03
N VAL A 45 -48.89 -27.26 -33.02
CA VAL A 45 -50.08 -28.11 -33.18
C VAL A 45 -50.24 -28.70 -34.59
N ARG A 46 -49.46 -28.20 -35.55
CA ARG A 46 -49.42 -28.71 -36.93
C ARG A 46 -48.54 -29.94 -37.05
N MET A 47 -47.58 -30.12 -36.13
CA MET A 47 -46.66 -31.25 -36.14
C MET A 47 -47.27 -32.48 -35.46
N ASP A 48 -46.74 -33.66 -35.77
CA ASP A 48 -47.02 -34.90 -35.04
C ASP A 48 -46.02 -35.06 -33.87
N ALA A 49 -46.22 -36.09 -33.04
CA ALA A 49 -45.37 -36.30 -31.86
C ALA A 49 -43.89 -36.50 -32.23
N ILE A 50 -43.61 -37.18 -33.34
CA ILE A 50 -42.25 -37.44 -33.84
C ILE A 50 -41.61 -36.15 -34.35
N GLY A 51 -42.36 -35.33 -35.09
CA GLY A 51 -41.91 -34.02 -35.55
C GLY A 51 -41.61 -33.06 -34.40
N VAL A 52 -42.45 -33.02 -33.38
CA VAL A 52 -42.20 -32.23 -32.16
C VAL A 52 -40.92 -32.71 -31.48
N TYR A 53 -40.75 -34.03 -31.28
CA TYR A 53 -39.54 -34.61 -30.69
C TYR A 53 -38.28 -34.25 -31.48
N ASN A 54 -38.30 -34.40 -32.81
CA ASN A 54 -37.16 -34.05 -33.66
C ASN A 54 -36.83 -32.55 -33.62
N SER A 55 -37.84 -31.69 -33.53
CA SER A 55 -37.65 -30.24 -33.42
C SER A 55 -37.01 -29.84 -32.09
N LEU A 56 -37.44 -30.45 -30.98
CA LEU A 56 -36.88 -30.23 -29.65
C LEU A 56 -35.45 -30.78 -29.58
N ARG A 57 -35.20 -31.96 -30.14
CA ARG A 57 -33.85 -32.55 -30.21
C ARG A 57 -32.90 -31.66 -31.03
N LYS A 58 -33.35 -31.09 -32.15
CA LYS A 58 -32.55 -30.15 -32.93
C LYS A 58 -32.21 -28.89 -32.14
N ARG A 59 -33.19 -28.31 -31.44
CA ARG A 59 -32.99 -27.16 -30.55
C ARG A 59 -32.03 -27.46 -29.41
N LEU A 60 -32.10 -28.65 -28.82
CA LEU A 60 -31.17 -29.09 -27.78
C LEU A 60 -29.72 -29.07 -28.30
N VAL A 61 -29.47 -29.67 -29.46
CA VAL A 61 -28.14 -29.67 -30.08
C VAL A 61 -27.65 -28.25 -30.43
N GLU A 62 -28.55 -27.38 -30.90
CA GLU A 62 -28.23 -25.96 -31.17
C GLU A 62 -27.88 -25.19 -29.88
N LEU A 63 -28.60 -25.43 -28.80
CA LEU A 63 -28.35 -24.84 -27.48
C LEU A 63 -27.04 -25.35 -26.87
N GLU A 64 -26.75 -26.65 -26.95
CA GLU A 64 -25.48 -27.23 -26.49
C GLU A 64 -24.29 -26.60 -27.24
N LYS A 65 -24.41 -26.43 -28.57
CA LYS A 65 -23.40 -25.73 -29.37
C LYS A 65 -23.28 -24.25 -29.03
N ALA A 66 -24.37 -23.60 -28.60
CA ALA A 66 -24.34 -22.21 -28.17
C ALA A 66 -23.63 -22.08 -26.81
N ILE A 67 -23.97 -22.93 -25.83
CA ILE A 67 -23.33 -22.98 -24.51
C ILE A 67 -21.82 -23.19 -24.65
N ARG A 68 -21.40 -24.19 -25.44
CA ARG A 68 -19.97 -24.45 -25.67
C ARG A 68 -19.23 -23.24 -26.25
N ARG A 69 -19.82 -22.55 -27.23
CA ARG A 69 -19.24 -21.32 -27.81
C ARG A 69 -19.14 -20.20 -26.78
N SER A 70 -20.15 -20.04 -25.93
CA SER A 70 -20.12 -19.06 -24.84
C SER A 70 -19.04 -19.37 -23.80
N GLU A 71 -18.85 -20.63 -23.43
CA GLU A 71 -17.78 -21.04 -22.50
C GLU A 71 -16.37 -20.84 -23.08
N GLU A 72 -16.19 -21.09 -24.37
CA GLU A 72 -14.92 -20.83 -25.08
C GLU A 72 -14.62 -19.33 -25.12
N GLU A 73 -15.61 -18.49 -25.43
CA GLU A 73 -15.46 -17.03 -25.44
C GLU A 73 -15.21 -16.47 -24.02
N LEU A 74 -15.87 -17.02 -22.99
CA LEU A 74 -15.65 -16.64 -21.60
C LEU A 74 -14.19 -16.88 -21.19
N ARG A 75 -13.65 -18.07 -21.49
CA ARG A 75 -12.23 -18.40 -21.24
C ARG A 75 -11.29 -17.45 -21.95
N ARG A 76 -11.56 -17.15 -23.22
CA ARG A 76 -10.75 -16.20 -24.00
C ARG A 76 -10.76 -14.79 -23.37
N LEU A 77 -11.94 -14.30 -22.96
CA LEU A 77 -12.07 -13.01 -22.28
C LEU A 77 -11.36 -13.00 -20.92
N GLU A 78 -11.40 -14.09 -20.16
CA GLU A 78 -10.67 -14.23 -18.89
C GLU A 78 -9.15 -14.15 -19.11
N GLU A 79 -8.63 -14.87 -20.09
CA GLU A 79 -7.21 -14.83 -20.47
C GLU A 79 -6.79 -13.42 -20.95
N GLU A 80 -7.64 -12.76 -21.74
CA GLU A 80 -7.41 -11.41 -22.22
C GLU A 80 -7.41 -10.39 -21.08
N VAL A 81 -8.34 -10.51 -20.13
CA VAL A 81 -8.38 -9.70 -18.90
C VAL A 81 -7.11 -9.91 -18.07
N GLU A 82 -6.63 -11.15 -17.93
CA GLU A 82 -5.39 -11.42 -17.19
C GLU A 82 -4.16 -10.85 -17.91
N LYS A 83 -4.11 -10.97 -19.25
CA LYS A 83 -3.05 -10.38 -20.08
C LYS A 83 -3.04 -8.86 -19.97
N LEU A 84 -4.21 -8.21 -20.04
CA LEU A 84 -4.37 -6.77 -19.86
C LEU A 84 -4.00 -6.33 -18.44
N ARG A 85 -4.29 -7.13 -17.40
CA ARG A 85 -3.85 -6.86 -16.01
C ARG A 85 -2.32 -6.92 -15.88
N LYS A 86 -1.68 -7.92 -16.50
CA LYS A 86 -0.22 -8.05 -16.52
C LYS A 86 0.42 -6.90 -17.30
N GLN A 87 -0.12 -6.54 -18.47
CA GLN A 87 0.32 -5.38 -19.25
C GLN A 87 0.14 -4.08 -18.47
N ARG A 88 -1.00 -3.83 -17.84
CA ARG A 88 -1.23 -2.68 -16.96
C ARG A 88 -0.24 -2.64 -15.79
N SER A 89 0.15 -3.79 -15.23
CA SER A 89 1.17 -3.82 -14.16
C SER A 89 2.59 -3.45 -14.64
N VAL A 90 2.88 -3.67 -15.92
CA VAL A 90 4.15 -3.32 -16.58
C VAL A 90 4.09 -1.87 -17.06
N GLU A 91 2.98 -1.43 -17.65
CA GLU A 91 2.73 -0.04 -18.02
C GLU A 91 2.70 0.86 -16.79
N VAL A 92 2.04 0.51 -15.69
CA VAL A 92 2.10 1.32 -14.44
C VAL A 92 3.54 1.45 -13.92
N LYS A 93 4.44 0.49 -14.21
CA LYS A 93 5.87 0.60 -13.90
C LYS A 93 6.64 1.48 -14.88
N SER A 94 6.25 1.55 -16.15
CA SER A 94 6.93 2.34 -17.20
C SER A 94 6.31 3.72 -17.46
N SER A 95 5.03 3.90 -17.12
CA SER A 95 4.20 5.09 -17.29
C SER A 95 3.97 5.83 -15.97
N SER A 96 4.80 5.57 -14.95
CA SER A 96 4.91 6.46 -13.80
C SER A 96 5.61 7.77 -14.21
N ALA A 97 5.01 8.49 -15.16
CA ALA A 97 4.91 9.94 -15.16
C ALA A 97 3.80 10.40 -14.18
N VAL A 98 3.49 9.56 -13.17
CA VAL A 98 3.18 10.05 -11.83
C VAL A 98 4.15 11.19 -11.55
N VAL A 99 3.65 12.37 -11.17
CA VAL A 99 4.46 13.51 -10.75
C VAL A 99 5.37 13.03 -9.62
N ARG A 100 6.55 12.53 -9.99
CA ARG A 100 7.53 12.02 -9.06
C ARG A 100 8.18 13.26 -8.51
N ARG A 101 7.85 13.55 -7.26
CA ARG A 101 8.42 14.66 -6.51
C ARG A 101 9.93 14.68 -6.76
N ARG A 102 10.52 15.85 -7.07
CA ARG A 102 11.98 15.97 -7.15
C ARG A 102 12.53 15.60 -5.78
N SER A 103 13.12 14.41 -5.69
CA SER A 103 13.63 13.89 -4.42
C SER A 103 14.86 14.69 -4.04
N GLU A 104 14.84 15.24 -2.83
CA GLU A 104 16.03 15.88 -2.29
C GLU A 104 17.12 14.84 -2.06
N TRP A 105 18.39 15.23 -2.19
CA TRP A 105 19.51 14.29 -2.10
C TRP A 105 19.52 13.52 -0.77
N PHE A 106 19.04 14.15 0.31
CA PHE A 106 19.00 13.60 1.66
C PHE A 106 17.87 12.57 1.87
N GLU A 107 16.89 12.48 0.98
CA GLU A 107 15.75 11.56 1.14
C GLU A 107 16.11 10.08 0.99
N ARG A 108 17.34 9.81 0.55
CA ARG A 108 17.92 8.47 0.57
C ARG A 108 18.32 7.98 1.97
N PHE A 109 18.42 8.90 2.95
CA PHE A 109 18.74 8.62 4.35
C PHE A 109 17.48 8.59 5.22
N HIS A 110 17.60 8.22 6.49
CA HIS A 110 16.65 8.69 7.50
C HIS A 110 16.87 10.19 7.66
N TRP A 111 15.81 10.99 7.67
CA TRP A 111 15.99 12.44 7.76
C TRP A 111 14.82 13.12 8.45
N THR A 112 15.11 14.27 9.04
CA THR A 112 14.12 15.20 9.57
C THR A 112 14.67 16.63 9.48
N ILE A 113 13.82 17.61 9.76
CA ILE A 113 14.20 19.01 9.93
C ILE A 113 13.80 19.41 11.35
N THR A 114 14.78 19.86 12.12
CA THR A 114 14.57 20.33 13.49
C THR A 114 13.63 21.56 13.53
N PRO A 115 13.07 21.90 14.71
CA PRO A 115 12.28 23.12 14.85
C PRO A 115 13.01 24.40 14.39
N GLU A 116 14.34 24.45 14.58
CA GLU A 116 15.19 25.57 14.17
C GLU A 116 15.61 25.52 12.68
N GLY A 117 15.14 24.54 11.92
CA GLY A 117 15.40 24.42 10.49
C GLY A 117 16.69 23.67 10.11
N PHE A 118 17.42 23.12 11.07
CA PHE A 118 18.60 22.28 10.78
C PHE A 118 18.19 20.96 10.12
N LEU A 119 18.90 20.59 9.05
CA LEU A 119 18.77 19.29 8.40
C LEU A 119 19.45 18.22 9.26
N VAL A 120 18.72 17.15 9.54
CA VAL A 120 19.23 15.96 10.21
C VAL A 120 19.19 14.79 9.25
N ILE A 121 20.29 14.07 9.10
CA ILE A 121 20.35 12.84 8.29
C ILE A 121 20.95 11.68 9.09
N GLY A 122 20.48 10.46 8.85
CA GLY A 122 20.91 9.23 9.51
C GLY A 122 20.99 8.06 8.54
N GLY A 123 22.04 7.24 8.66
CA GLY A 123 22.24 6.12 7.73
C GLY A 123 21.23 4.99 7.97
N ARG A 124 20.75 4.39 6.87
CA ARG A 124 19.82 3.24 6.91
C ARG A 124 20.54 1.91 7.11
N ASP A 125 21.84 1.89 6.84
CA ASP A 125 22.69 0.73 6.93
C ASP A 125 24.15 1.15 7.22
N ALA A 126 25.00 0.17 7.48
CA ALA A 126 26.41 0.39 7.79
C ALA A 126 27.19 1.11 6.69
N SER A 127 26.84 0.89 5.41
CA SER A 127 27.49 1.56 4.28
C SER A 127 27.11 3.03 4.23
N GLN A 128 25.82 3.35 4.44
CA GLN A 128 25.34 4.72 4.55
C GLN A 128 25.91 5.43 5.78
N ASN A 129 25.99 4.78 6.95
CA ASN A 129 26.62 5.35 8.14
C ASN A 129 28.05 5.81 7.84
N ARG A 130 28.85 4.94 7.23
CA ARG A 130 30.23 5.28 6.84
C ARG A 130 30.27 6.41 5.80
N ALA A 131 29.34 6.42 4.84
CA ALA A 131 29.26 7.47 3.84
C ALA A 131 28.90 8.84 4.44
N ILE A 132 27.99 8.87 5.42
CA ILE A 132 27.62 10.07 6.18
C ILE A 132 28.86 10.64 6.87
N ILE A 133 29.52 9.83 7.70
CA ILE A 133 30.72 10.28 8.43
C ILE A 133 31.83 10.74 7.48
N ARG A 134 32.05 10.05 6.36
CA ARG A 134 33.14 10.37 5.44
C ARG A 134 32.89 11.62 4.58
N ARG A 135 31.65 11.82 4.12
CA ARG A 135 31.33 12.79 3.04
C ARG A 135 30.48 13.97 3.48
N TYR A 136 29.76 13.85 4.59
CA TYR A 136 28.73 14.81 4.95
C TYR A 136 28.95 15.45 6.33
N VAL A 137 29.86 14.94 7.16
CA VAL A 137 30.20 15.53 8.46
C VAL A 137 31.28 16.58 8.28
N GLU A 138 31.02 17.78 8.79
CA GLU A 138 31.99 18.87 8.96
C GLU A 138 32.38 19.00 10.45
N PRO A 139 33.54 19.62 10.77
CA PRO A 139 34.02 19.76 12.15
C PRO A 139 32.99 20.38 13.12
N SER A 140 32.20 21.35 12.64
CA SER A 140 31.19 22.09 13.41
C SER A 140 29.83 21.38 13.49
N ASP A 141 29.65 20.24 12.80
CA ASP A 141 28.41 19.49 12.87
C ASP A 141 28.30 18.70 14.18
N ILE A 142 27.08 18.29 14.53
CA ILE A 142 26.84 17.40 15.66
C ILE A 142 26.55 16.00 15.14
N VAL A 143 27.32 15.01 15.61
CA VAL A 143 27.12 13.59 15.31
C VAL A 143 26.51 12.90 16.53
N LEU A 144 25.41 12.18 16.31
CA LEU A 144 24.67 11.42 17.31
C LEU A 144 24.67 9.93 16.97
N HIS A 145 24.71 9.10 18.03
CA HIS A 145 24.56 7.66 17.90
C HIS A 145 23.98 7.08 19.20
N ALA A 146 23.10 6.08 19.08
CA ALA A 146 22.57 5.37 20.23
C ALA A 146 23.69 4.63 20.97
N ASP A 147 23.67 4.58 22.30
CA ASP A 147 24.68 3.87 23.10
C ASP A 147 24.43 2.36 23.11
N ILE A 148 24.36 1.79 21.90
CA ILE A 148 24.14 0.37 21.60
C ILE A 148 24.75 0.04 20.24
N GLN A 149 25.21 -1.20 20.08
CA GLN A 149 25.69 -1.67 18.78
C GLN A 149 24.57 -1.74 17.74
N GLY A 150 24.87 -1.32 16.51
CA GLY A 150 23.92 -1.33 15.39
C GLY A 150 22.96 -0.13 15.39
N GLY A 151 23.46 1.05 15.79
CA GLY A 151 22.77 2.33 15.66
C GLY A 151 22.94 2.98 14.29
N SER A 152 22.02 3.89 13.96
CA SER A 152 22.22 4.83 12.86
C SER A 152 23.24 5.89 13.26
N ALA A 153 24.16 6.22 12.34
CA ALA A 153 25.03 7.39 12.50
C ALA A 153 24.23 8.61 12.02
N VAL A 154 23.80 9.45 12.96
CA VAL A 154 22.97 10.63 12.70
C VAL A 154 23.82 11.88 12.78
N VAL A 155 23.61 12.84 11.88
CA VAL A 155 24.29 14.14 11.90
C VAL A 155 23.27 15.27 11.77
N ILE A 156 23.46 16.31 12.58
CA ILE A 156 22.79 17.60 12.43
C ILE A 156 23.74 18.50 11.62
N LYS A 157 23.29 18.96 10.46
CA LYS A 157 24.03 19.93 9.64
C LYS A 157 23.84 21.32 10.23
N THR A 158 24.87 21.82 10.92
CA THR A 158 24.77 23.04 11.73
C THR A 158 25.04 24.31 10.93
N GLY A 159 25.83 24.23 9.86
CA GLY A 159 26.28 25.39 9.10
C GLY A 159 27.03 26.41 9.98
N GLY A 160 27.73 25.93 11.01
CA GLY A 160 28.47 26.76 11.97
C GLY A 160 27.63 27.42 13.07
N LYS A 161 26.30 27.19 13.11
CA LYS A 161 25.44 27.66 14.21
C LYS A 161 25.40 26.62 15.33
N THR A 162 25.05 27.03 16.54
CA THR A 162 24.88 26.09 17.66
C THR A 162 23.40 25.68 17.77
N PRO A 163 23.03 24.41 17.56
CA PRO A 163 21.65 23.95 17.75
C PRO A 163 21.22 24.02 19.21
N SER A 164 19.94 24.34 19.44
CA SER A 164 19.35 24.26 20.78
C SER A 164 19.27 22.80 21.27
N ARG A 165 19.04 22.65 22.58
CA ARG A 165 18.80 21.34 23.19
C ARG A 165 17.63 20.60 22.53
N GLU A 166 16.56 21.30 22.17
CA GLU A 166 15.39 20.72 21.50
C GLU A 166 15.75 20.12 20.14
N SER A 167 16.57 20.81 19.35
CA SER A 167 17.08 20.31 18.06
C SER A 167 17.95 19.05 18.21
N ILE A 168 18.76 18.99 19.26
CA ILE A 168 19.59 17.80 19.55
C ILE A 168 18.71 16.64 20.03
N GLU A 169 17.70 16.90 20.87
CA GLU A 169 16.73 15.90 21.33
C GLU A 169 15.90 15.33 20.17
N GLU A 170 15.49 16.16 19.22
CA GLU A 170 14.80 15.72 18.00
C GLU A 170 15.68 14.78 17.16
N ALA A 171 16.96 15.13 16.97
CA ALA A 171 17.91 14.25 16.27
C ALA A 171 18.20 12.96 17.05
N ALA A 172 18.19 13.01 18.38
CA ALA A 172 18.41 11.86 19.24
C ALA A 172 17.30 10.82 19.08
N VAL A 173 16.05 11.24 18.86
CA VAL A 173 14.94 10.32 18.57
C VAL A 173 15.22 9.50 17.31
N LEU A 174 15.78 10.10 16.25
CA LEU A 174 16.19 9.36 15.06
C LEU A 174 17.29 8.34 15.38
N ALA A 175 18.34 8.75 16.11
CA ALA A 175 19.45 7.88 16.48
C ALA A 175 18.97 6.68 17.34
N ALA A 176 18.07 6.94 18.29
CA ALA A 176 17.48 5.94 19.16
C ALA A 176 16.56 4.98 18.39
N CYS A 177 15.59 5.50 17.63
CA CYS A 177 14.59 4.70 16.93
C CYS A 177 15.19 3.86 15.80
N TYR A 178 16.15 4.40 15.04
CA TYR A 178 16.86 3.68 13.98
C TYR A 178 18.09 2.92 14.51
N SER A 179 17.97 2.31 15.68
CA SER A 179 19.00 1.46 16.28
C SER A 179 18.52 0.03 16.51
N LYS A 180 19.45 -0.85 16.88
CA LYS A 180 19.12 -2.20 17.32
C LYS A 180 18.21 -2.25 18.55
N ALA A 181 18.12 -1.17 19.34
CA ALA A 181 17.22 -1.10 20.48
C ALA A 181 15.75 -1.29 20.06
N TRP A 182 15.34 -0.72 18.91
CA TRP A 182 14.00 -0.89 18.37
C TRP A 182 13.70 -2.34 18.02
N LYS A 183 14.63 -2.98 17.30
CA LYS A 183 14.51 -4.40 16.90
C LYS A 183 14.54 -5.35 18.10
N SER A 184 15.11 -4.91 19.21
CA SER A 184 15.18 -5.66 20.47
C SER A 184 13.97 -5.40 21.38
N GLY A 185 13.01 -4.55 20.96
CA GLY A 185 11.81 -4.27 21.75
C GLY A 185 12.05 -3.44 23.01
N MET A 186 13.15 -2.69 23.10
CA MET A 186 13.43 -1.84 24.26
C MET A 186 12.43 -0.67 24.36
N GLY A 187 12.21 -0.15 25.56
CA GLY A 187 11.37 1.04 25.77
C GLY A 187 12.11 2.36 25.51
N SER A 188 13.40 2.40 25.79
CA SER A 188 14.27 3.57 25.64
C SER A 188 15.72 3.17 25.47
N VAL A 189 16.54 4.09 24.96
CA VAL A 189 18.01 3.94 24.89
C VAL A 189 18.67 5.30 25.13
N ASP A 190 19.87 5.29 25.70
CA ASP A 190 20.68 6.50 25.78
C ASP A 190 21.26 6.83 24.41
N VAL A 191 21.39 8.12 24.11
CA VAL A 191 22.03 8.61 22.89
C VAL A 191 23.15 9.53 23.30
N TYR A 192 24.34 9.32 22.73
CA TYR A 192 25.42 10.27 22.89
C TYR A 192 25.54 11.16 21.65
N TRP A 193 26.07 12.36 21.86
CA TRP A 193 26.45 13.26 20.79
C TRP A 193 27.84 13.85 21.01
N VAL A 194 28.51 14.14 19.91
CA VAL A 194 29.84 14.75 19.83
C VAL A 194 29.93 15.70 18.65
N TRP A 195 30.91 16.58 18.65
CA TRP A 195 31.24 17.41 17.50
C TRP A 195 31.84 16.57 16.37
N GLY A 196 31.68 17.01 15.12
CA GLY A 196 32.22 16.33 13.95
C GLY A 196 33.74 16.18 14.01
N GLU A 197 34.45 17.15 14.58
CA GLU A 197 35.90 17.08 14.81
C GLU A 197 36.35 15.94 15.73
N GLN A 198 35.44 15.44 16.58
CA GLN A 198 35.71 14.35 17.49
C GLN A 198 35.58 12.98 16.81
N VAL A 199 35.12 12.93 15.56
CA VAL A 199 34.82 11.69 14.84
C VAL A 199 35.92 11.34 13.85
N SER A 200 36.34 10.08 13.85
CA SER A 200 37.33 9.56 12.90
C SER A 200 36.92 8.20 12.33
N LEU A 201 37.33 7.95 11.09
CA LEU A 201 37.20 6.64 10.44
C LEU A 201 38.48 5.80 10.50
N SER A 202 39.53 6.32 11.15
CA SER A 202 40.80 5.63 11.35
C SER A 202 40.80 4.97 12.73
N PRO A 203 40.89 3.63 12.83
CA PRO A 203 41.10 2.97 14.12
C PRO A 203 42.49 3.31 14.68
N PRO A 204 42.71 3.12 16.00
CA PRO A 204 44.05 3.07 16.58
C PRO A 204 44.93 2.03 15.88
N SER A 205 46.24 2.26 15.90
CA SER A 205 47.21 1.36 15.26
C SER A 205 47.05 -0.08 15.75
N GLY A 206 46.80 -1.00 14.81
CA GLY A 206 46.65 -2.44 15.08
C GLY A 206 45.20 -2.92 15.29
N GLU A 207 44.21 -2.03 15.31
CA GLU A 207 42.80 -2.40 15.47
C GLU A 207 42.02 -2.37 14.15
N TYR A 208 40.99 -3.22 14.05
CA TYR A 208 40.06 -3.24 12.92
C TYR A 208 38.79 -2.46 13.25
N LEU A 209 38.43 -1.49 12.40
CA LEU A 209 37.16 -0.78 12.50
C LEU A 209 36.08 -1.46 11.65
N PRO A 210 35.00 -2.01 12.25
CA PRO A 210 33.91 -2.61 11.50
C PRO A 210 33.27 -1.65 10.50
N ARG A 211 32.69 -2.19 9.42
CA ARG A 211 31.94 -1.36 8.46
C ARG A 211 30.80 -0.64 9.18
N GLY A 212 30.75 0.69 9.01
CA GLY A 212 29.72 1.55 9.60
C GLY A 212 30.03 2.04 11.00
N ALA A 213 31.12 1.58 11.62
CA ALA A 213 31.63 2.13 12.87
C ALA A 213 32.53 3.36 12.60
N PHE A 214 32.66 4.20 13.62
CA PHE A 214 33.57 5.35 13.66
C PHE A 214 34.10 5.50 15.08
N MET A 215 35.32 6.02 15.20
CA MET A 215 35.96 6.35 16.46
C MET A 215 35.47 7.71 16.95
N VAL A 216 35.33 7.84 18.26
CA VAL A 216 34.97 9.08 18.93
C VAL A 216 36.04 9.40 19.96
N TYR A 217 36.64 10.58 19.85
CA TYR A 217 37.68 11.06 20.75
C TYR A 217 37.16 12.18 21.68
N GLY A 218 37.69 12.24 22.90
CA GLY A 218 37.29 13.24 23.89
C GLY A 218 35.96 12.93 24.57
N LYS A 219 35.35 13.97 25.15
CA LYS A 219 34.14 13.85 25.99
C LYS A 219 32.90 13.63 25.13
N ARG A 220 32.07 12.67 25.54
CA ARG A 220 30.71 12.46 25.00
C ARG A 220 29.70 13.23 25.84
N ASN A 221 28.70 13.80 25.17
CA ASN A 221 27.52 14.36 25.80
C ASN A 221 26.37 13.37 25.65
N TYR A 222 25.45 13.30 26.62
CA TYR A 222 24.41 12.28 26.64
C TYR A 222 23.02 12.88 26.77
N ILE A 223 22.08 12.32 26.00
CA ILE A 223 20.65 12.44 26.19
C ILE A 223 20.18 11.08 26.72
N ARG A 224 19.76 11.05 27.99
CA ARG A 224 19.42 9.83 28.70
C ARG A 224 17.97 9.45 28.47
N GLY A 225 17.69 8.16 28.37
CA GLY A 225 16.32 7.62 28.35
C GLY A 225 15.49 8.08 27.15
N VAL A 226 16.08 8.20 25.95
CA VAL A 226 15.33 8.55 24.74
C VAL A 226 14.34 7.43 24.44
N LYS A 227 13.04 7.73 24.53
CA LYS A 227 11.97 6.77 24.28
C LYS A 227 11.98 6.31 22.84
N LEU A 228 11.72 5.01 22.63
CA LEU A 228 11.56 4.45 21.29
C LEU A 228 10.14 4.69 20.77
N GLU A 229 9.86 5.94 20.46
CA GLU A 229 8.59 6.39 19.87
C GLU A 229 8.90 7.23 18.63
N LEU A 230 8.39 6.82 17.47
CA LEU A 230 8.63 7.50 16.21
C LEU A 230 7.32 8.03 15.62
N GLY A 231 7.27 9.34 15.38
CA GLY A 231 6.23 9.95 14.57
C GLY A 231 6.55 9.83 13.08
N LEU A 232 5.56 9.43 12.29
CA LEU A 232 5.58 9.42 10.83
C LEU A 232 4.48 10.35 10.33
N GLY A 233 4.87 11.48 9.78
CA GLY A 233 3.97 12.50 9.23
C GLY A 233 3.82 12.37 7.71
N VAL A 234 2.66 12.78 7.20
CA VAL A 234 2.41 12.96 5.78
C VAL A 234 2.21 14.45 5.51
N GLU A 235 3.16 15.03 4.80
CA GLU A 235 3.21 16.43 4.42
C GLU A 235 2.66 16.60 3.00
N LYS A 236 1.85 17.64 2.78
CA LYS A 236 1.42 18.04 1.44
C LYS A 236 2.42 19.07 0.90
N THR A 237 3.15 18.72 -0.16
CA THR A 237 4.01 19.65 -0.89
C THR A 237 3.30 20.15 -2.15
N ASP A 238 3.90 21.12 -2.85
CA ASP A 238 3.34 21.66 -4.10
C ASP A 238 3.24 20.61 -5.21
N GLU A 239 4.13 19.61 -5.18
CA GLU A 239 4.17 18.52 -6.15
C GLU A 239 3.23 17.36 -5.75
N CYS A 240 3.36 16.82 -4.53
CA CYS A 240 2.55 15.71 -4.03
C CYS A 240 2.76 15.47 -2.52
N LEU A 241 2.44 14.27 -2.01
CA LEU A 241 2.64 13.90 -0.62
C LEU A 241 4.09 13.46 -0.34
N ARG A 242 4.62 13.84 0.82
CA ARG A 242 5.94 13.42 1.32
C ARG A 242 5.83 12.84 2.73
N VAL A 243 6.57 11.76 2.99
CA VAL A 243 6.69 11.19 4.33
C VAL A 243 7.84 11.85 5.09
N VAL A 244 7.51 12.40 6.26
CA VAL A 244 8.47 12.96 7.23
C VAL A 244 8.48 12.10 8.48
N VAL A 245 9.61 12.07 9.20
CA VAL A 245 9.74 11.37 10.47
C VAL A 245 10.30 12.30 11.53
N GLY A 246 10.00 12.04 12.80
CA GLY A 246 10.49 12.84 13.91
C GLY A 246 9.95 12.36 15.24
N SER A 247 10.21 13.13 16.30
CA SER A 247 9.56 12.89 17.59
C SER A 247 8.04 13.00 17.48
N PRO A 248 7.27 12.26 18.30
CA PRO A 248 5.82 12.42 18.34
C PRO A 248 5.41 13.89 18.57
N THR A 249 6.11 14.61 19.45
CA THR A 249 5.86 16.02 19.76
C THR A 249 6.07 16.92 18.54
N ARG A 250 7.18 16.75 17.81
CA ARG A 250 7.48 17.52 16.59
C ARG A 250 6.43 17.29 15.51
N ILE A 251 6.10 16.02 15.25
CA ILE A 251 5.13 15.62 14.24
C ILE A 251 3.73 16.11 14.59
N GLU A 252 3.33 16.04 15.87
CA GLU A 252 2.09 16.67 16.33
C GLU A 252 2.10 18.18 16.12
N GLY A 253 3.21 18.87 16.40
CA GLY A 253 3.36 20.30 16.17
C GLY A 253 3.18 20.69 14.70
N ASP A 254 3.83 19.97 13.78
CA ASP A 254 3.66 20.18 12.33
C ASP A 254 2.24 19.85 11.85
N TYR A 255 1.59 18.87 12.48
CA TYR A 255 0.19 18.59 12.20
C TYR A 255 -0.71 19.74 12.67
N ARG A 256 -0.49 20.30 13.86
CA ARG A 256 -1.29 21.43 14.38
C ARG A 256 -1.11 22.69 13.52
N SER A 257 0.10 22.98 13.06
CA SER A 257 0.39 24.13 12.19
C SER A 257 -0.20 24.01 10.78
N GLY A 258 -0.70 22.84 10.40
CA GLY A 258 -1.30 22.60 9.07
C GLY A 258 -0.30 22.14 8.01
N ARG A 259 0.96 21.96 8.38
CA ARG A 259 2.00 21.42 7.49
C ARG A 259 1.75 19.94 7.13
N LEU A 260 1.24 19.15 8.08
CA LEU A 260 0.90 17.74 7.83
C LEU A 260 -0.61 17.56 7.64
N VAL A 261 -0.98 16.73 6.66
CA VAL A 261 -2.35 16.26 6.47
C VAL A 261 -2.72 15.15 7.45
N GLY A 262 -1.71 14.49 8.03
CA GLY A 262 -1.90 13.54 9.12
C GLY A 262 -0.60 12.87 9.52
N PHE A 263 -0.68 12.06 10.56
CA PHE A 263 0.46 11.39 11.13
C PHE A 263 0.08 10.09 11.84
N VAL A 264 1.11 9.28 12.08
CA VAL A 264 1.05 8.02 12.81
C VAL A 264 2.16 8.02 13.84
N VAL A 265 1.90 7.49 15.03
CA VAL A 265 2.95 7.22 16.02
C VAL A 265 3.17 5.73 16.13
N LEU A 266 4.44 5.33 16.04
CA LEU A 266 4.92 3.98 16.07
C LEU A 266 5.75 3.75 17.33
N VAL A 267 5.68 2.53 17.85
CA VAL A 267 6.56 2.01 18.89
C VAL A 267 7.04 0.61 18.48
N PRO A 268 8.10 0.06 19.09
CA PRO A 268 8.47 -1.34 18.91
C PRO A 268 7.28 -2.28 19.13
N GLY A 269 7.14 -3.27 18.25
CA GLY A 269 6.00 -4.18 18.26
C GLY A 269 6.25 -5.42 17.41
N ASP A 270 5.18 -6.04 16.94
CA ASP A 270 5.17 -7.35 16.30
C ASP A 270 4.81 -7.31 14.81
N GLU A 271 4.18 -6.24 14.31
CA GLU A 271 3.80 -6.11 12.90
C GLU A 271 5.01 -5.78 12.01
N ASP A 272 5.16 -6.50 10.89
CA ASP A 272 6.23 -6.21 9.92
C ASP A 272 6.06 -4.83 9.25
N PRO A 273 7.17 -4.10 8.94
CA PRO A 273 7.13 -2.78 8.30
C PRO A 273 6.22 -2.69 7.07
N SER A 274 6.25 -3.70 6.20
CA SER A 274 5.40 -3.71 5.00
C SER A 274 3.90 -3.81 5.31
N ARG A 275 3.52 -4.48 6.41
CA ARG A 275 2.11 -4.56 6.85
C ARG A 275 1.65 -3.23 7.42
N VAL A 276 2.48 -2.62 8.27
CA VAL A 276 2.24 -1.27 8.80
C VAL A 276 2.13 -0.25 7.67
N ALA A 277 3.06 -0.26 6.71
CA ALA A 277 3.02 0.61 5.53
C ALA A 277 1.74 0.45 4.69
N LYS A 278 1.30 -0.80 4.43
CA LYS A 278 0.03 -1.07 3.73
C LYS A 278 -1.18 -0.56 4.53
N ARG A 279 -1.14 -0.64 5.86
CA ARG A 279 -2.20 -0.10 6.73
C ARG A 279 -2.23 1.42 6.64
N ILE A 280 -1.08 2.10 6.75
CA ILE A 280 -0.97 3.56 6.60
C ILE A 280 -1.51 4.00 5.24
N ARG A 281 -1.05 3.36 4.15
CA ARG A 281 -1.51 3.68 2.80
C ARG A 281 -3.03 3.53 2.63
N ARG A 282 -3.63 2.45 3.14
CA ARG A 282 -5.09 2.26 3.09
C ARG A 282 -5.86 3.35 3.85
N VAL A 283 -5.30 3.87 4.95
CA VAL A 283 -5.91 4.99 5.67
C VAL A 283 -5.81 6.28 4.85
N LEU A 284 -4.65 6.53 4.22
CA LEU A 284 -4.46 7.67 3.32
C LEU A 284 -5.43 7.65 2.14
N GLU A 285 -5.59 6.50 1.47
CA GLU A 285 -6.50 6.34 0.32
C GLU A 285 -7.95 6.65 0.67
N LYS A 286 -8.38 6.35 1.91
CA LYS A 286 -9.75 6.61 2.39
C LYS A 286 -9.97 8.06 2.85
N ARG A 287 -8.93 8.71 3.38
CA ARG A 287 -9.03 10.02 4.04
C ARG A 287 -8.67 11.18 3.12
N LEU A 288 -7.92 10.93 2.06
CA LEU A 288 -7.40 11.94 1.12
C LEU A 288 -7.92 11.66 -0.29
N GLU A 289 -9.24 11.68 -0.47
CA GLU A 289 -9.89 11.38 -1.76
C GLU A 289 -9.47 12.39 -2.84
N SER A 290 -9.36 13.67 -2.45
CA SER A 290 -8.88 14.76 -3.32
C SER A 290 -7.41 14.59 -3.77
N LEU A 291 -6.59 13.86 -3.00
CA LEU A 291 -5.17 13.61 -3.27
C LEU A 291 -4.88 12.15 -3.61
N ARG A 292 -5.89 11.39 -4.06
CA ARG A 292 -5.74 9.96 -4.36
C ARG A 292 -4.60 9.64 -5.32
N HIS A 293 -4.42 10.46 -6.36
CA HIS A 293 -3.32 10.32 -7.31
C HIS A 293 -1.93 10.40 -6.65
N CYS A 294 -1.76 11.26 -5.63
CA CYS A 294 -0.53 11.33 -4.84
C CYS A 294 -0.37 10.16 -3.86
N VAL A 295 -1.46 9.61 -3.34
CA VAL A 295 -1.38 8.41 -2.51
C VAL A 295 -1.00 7.18 -3.35
N GLU A 296 -1.52 7.08 -4.58
CA GLU A 296 -1.16 6.03 -5.52
C GLU A 296 0.30 6.13 -5.99
N ALA A 297 0.82 7.35 -6.10
CA ALA A 297 2.23 7.66 -6.35
C ALA A 297 3.16 7.13 -5.25
N MET A 298 2.70 7.19 -4.00
CA MET A 298 3.48 6.80 -2.83
C MET A 298 3.55 5.28 -2.72
N SER A 299 4.74 4.73 -2.97
CA SER A 299 4.92 3.28 -2.89
C SER A 299 4.88 2.79 -1.45
N VAL A 300 4.39 1.56 -1.24
CA VAL A 300 4.41 0.90 0.08
C VAL A 300 5.84 0.77 0.59
N ASP A 301 6.79 0.51 -0.31
CA ASP A 301 8.22 0.37 0.01
C ASP A 301 8.82 1.69 0.54
N GLU A 302 8.43 2.82 -0.04
CA GLU A 302 8.89 4.14 0.43
C GLU A 302 8.44 4.44 1.86
N ILE A 303 7.18 4.13 2.20
CA ILE A 303 6.66 4.24 3.57
C ILE A 303 7.38 3.24 4.48
N ALA A 304 7.53 1.98 4.05
CA ALA A 304 8.16 0.93 4.84
C ALA A 304 9.62 1.24 5.19
N LYS A 305 10.37 1.90 4.28
CA LYS A 305 11.75 2.38 4.52
C LYS A 305 11.86 3.41 5.65
N ARG A 306 10.76 4.03 6.07
CA ARG A 306 10.69 4.96 7.20
C ARG A 306 10.30 4.30 8.53
N ILE A 307 10.08 2.98 8.52
CA ILE A 307 9.71 2.23 9.72
C ILE A 307 10.96 1.47 10.20
N PRO A 308 11.45 1.70 11.44
CA PRO A 308 12.73 1.14 11.89
C PRO A 308 12.81 -0.39 11.96
N GLY A 309 11.67 -1.05 12.15
CA GLY A 309 11.56 -2.50 12.29
C GLY A 309 10.14 -2.93 12.61
N ARG A 310 9.98 -4.11 13.21
CA ARG A 310 8.66 -4.55 13.67
C ARG A 310 8.09 -3.53 14.65
N SER A 311 6.84 -3.14 14.41
CA SER A 311 6.27 -1.96 15.03
C SER A 311 4.80 -2.16 15.34
N ARG A 312 4.32 -1.45 16.35
CA ARG A 312 2.90 -1.32 16.67
C ARG A 312 2.48 0.12 16.47
N VAL A 313 1.33 0.32 15.84
CA VAL A 313 0.74 1.63 15.69
C VAL A 313 -0.01 1.99 16.97
N VAL A 314 0.43 3.03 17.69
CA VAL A 314 -0.23 3.49 18.92
C VAL A 314 -1.25 4.58 18.67
N ARG A 315 -1.06 5.39 17.61
CA ARG A 315 -1.95 6.51 17.29
C ARG A 315 -1.94 6.80 15.81
N ILE A 316 -3.12 7.13 15.27
CA ILE A 316 -3.33 7.53 13.87
C ILE A 316 -4.23 8.76 13.88
N VAL A 317 -3.81 9.85 13.24
CA VAL A 317 -4.60 11.09 13.13
C VAL A 317 -4.48 11.62 11.71
N PHE A 318 -5.61 11.89 11.06
CA PHE A 318 -5.66 12.49 9.72
C PHE A 318 -6.72 13.59 9.70
N ARG A 319 -6.43 14.69 9.01
CA ARG A 319 -7.44 15.67 8.63
C ARG A 319 -8.32 15.05 7.55
N GLU A 320 -9.60 15.43 7.55
CA GLU A 320 -10.42 15.25 6.37
C GLU A 320 -10.03 16.35 5.38
N VAL A 321 -9.55 15.94 4.21
CA VAL A 321 -9.04 16.83 3.13
C VAL A 321 -9.58 16.34 1.80
#